data_AF-A0A1C6GSI6-F1
#
_entry.id   AF-A0A1C6GSI6-F1
#
_cell.length_a   1.000
_cell.length_b   1.000
_cell.length_c   1.000
_cell.angle_alpha   90.00
_cell.angle_beta   90.00
_cell.angle_gamma   90.00
#
_symmetry.space_group_name_H-M   'P 1'
#
loop_
_entity.id
_entity.type
_entity.pdbx_description
1 polymer ?
#
loop_
_entity_poly.entity_id
_entity_poly.type
_entity_poly.pdbx_seq_one_letter_code
_entity_poly.pdbx_strand_id
1 'polypeptide(L)' 'MLTDIAKQQLRKAGWYEGRKIDLTKYEEGYTKLGCELFPAARKFLEDYGDLGQYRTNH' A
#
# COMPACT_ATOMS: atom_id res chain seq x y z
N MET A 1 -2.87 -15.76 -7.13
CA MET A 1 -3.62 -15.60 -5.85
C MET A 1 -2.63 -15.49 -4.71
N LEU A 2 -2.90 -14.68 -3.69
CA LEU A 2 -2.08 -14.64 -2.47
C LEU A 2 -2.18 -15.99 -1.74
N THR A 3 -1.03 -16.53 -1.32
CA THR A 3 -0.99 -17.69 -0.45
C THR A 3 -1.51 -17.32 0.95
N ASP A 4 -1.92 -18.31 1.73
CA ASP A 4 -2.40 -18.07 3.10
C ASP A 4 -1.32 -17.44 3.99
N ILE A 5 -0.06 -17.81 3.78
CA ILE A 5 1.09 -17.23 4.46
C ILE A 5 1.19 -15.73 4.13
N ALA A 6 1.08 -15.35 2.86
CA ALA A 6 1.13 -13.94 2.45
C ALA A 6 -0.03 -13.15 3.06
N LYS A 7 -1.26 -13.70 3.03
CA LYS A 7 -2.44 -13.08 3.65
C LYS A 7 -2.24 -12.87 5.15
N GLN A 8 -1.63 -13.84 5.85
CA GLN A 8 -1.36 -13.72 7.28
C GLN A 8 -0.40 -12.56 7.57
N GLN A 9 0.71 -12.44 6.82
CA GLN A 9 1.68 -11.35 7.01
C GLN A 9 1.12 -9.97 6.65
N LEU A 10 0.24 -9.91 5.64
CA LEU A 10 -0.44 -8.67 5.26
C LEU A 10 -1.44 -8.23 6.35
N ARG A 11 -2.27 -9.13 6.87
CA ARG A 11 -3.22 -8.82 7.96
C ARG A 11 -2.52 -8.27 9.19
N LYS A 12 -1.39 -8.87 9.50
CA LYS A 12 -0.44 -8.48 10.52
C LYS A 12 0.09 -7.05 10.35
N ALA A 13 0.28 -6.59 9.11
CA ALA A 13 0.64 -5.22 8.75
C ALA A 13 -0.56 -4.27 8.62
N GLY A 14 -1.77 -4.72 9.00
CA GLY A 14 -3.02 -3.94 8.94
C GLY A 14 -3.81 -4.06 7.64
N TRP A 15 -3.47 -5.01 6.77
CA TRP A 15 -4.20 -5.24 5.51
C TRP A 15 -5.51 -6.01 5.72
N TYR A 16 -6.54 -5.66 4.95
CA TYR A 16 -7.80 -6.39 4.88
C TYR A 16 -8.37 -6.34 3.45
N GLU A 17 -9.22 -7.30 3.11
CA GLU A 17 -9.79 -7.43 1.76
C GLU A 17 -10.75 -6.27 1.45
N GLY A 18 -10.64 -5.70 0.25
CA GLY A 18 -11.44 -4.55 -0.18
C GLY A 18 -10.98 -3.20 0.38
N ARG A 19 -9.84 -3.14 1.08
CA ARG A 19 -9.20 -1.88 1.48
C ARG A 19 -8.90 -1.01 0.26
N LYS A 20 -9.18 0.28 0.39
CA LYS A 20 -8.75 1.32 -0.54
C LYS A 20 -8.24 2.50 0.28
N ILE A 21 -7.02 2.94 0.00
CA ILE A 21 -6.46 4.14 0.64
C ILE A 21 -6.57 5.35 -0.26
N ASP A 22 -6.53 6.53 0.36
CA ASP A 22 -6.35 7.79 -0.35
C ASP A 22 -4.91 7.87 -0.90
N LEU A 23 -4.80 8.13 -2.21
CA LEU A 23 -3.54 8.23 -2.92
C LEU A 23 -3.06 9.67 -3.16
N THR A 24 -3.82 10.69 -2.76
CA THR A 24 -3.48 12.10 -3.02
C THR A 24 -2.05 12.43 -2.60
N LYS A 25 -1.60 11.96 -1.43
CA LYS A 25 -0.22 12.21 -0.96
C LYS A 25 0.86 11.59 -1.85
N TYR A 26 0.57 10.45 -2.47
CA TYR A 26 1.50 9.80 -3.39
C TYR A 26 1.50 10.55 -4.72
N GLU A 27 0.34 10.85 -5.28
CA GLU A 27 0.20 11.60 -6.53
C GLU A 27 0.90 12.97 -6.45
N GLU A 28 0.67 13.72 -5.37
CA GLU A 28 1.35 14.99 -5.13
C GLU A 28 2.86 14.83 -4.97
N GLY A 29 3.29 13.79 -4.25
CA GLY A 29 4.71 13.49 -4.02
C GLY A 29 5.46 13.18 -5.32
N TYR A 30 4.89 12.31 -6.17
CA TYR A 30 5.50 11.96 -7.46
C TYR A 30 5.43 13.11 -8.46
N THR A 31 4.32 13.87 -8.48
CA THR A 31 4.19 15.07 -9.33
C THR A 31 5.27 16.10 -9.01
N LYS A 32 5.59 16.33 -7.73
CA LYS A 32 6.69 17.23 -7.31
C LYS A 32 8.06 16.76 -7.79
N LEU A 33 8.24 15.46 -8.02
CA LEU A 33 9.47 14.87 -8.56
C LEU A 33 9.49 14.88 -10.10
N GLY A 34 8.45 15.40 -10.75
CA GLY A 34 8.30 15.34 -12.22
C GLY A 34 7.96 13.94 -12.73
N CYS A 35 7.44 13.06 -11.88
CA CYS A 35 7.07 11.69 -12.22
C CYS A 35 5.55 11.51 -12.19
N GLU A 36 5.02 10.74 -13.14
CA GLU A 36 3.63 10.31 -13.13
C GLU A 36 3.49 8.91 -12.52
N LEU A 37 2.45 8.71 -11.72
CA LEU A 37 2.15 7.42 -11.12
C LEU A 37 1.46 6.51 -12.16
N PHE A 38 2.15 5.46 -12.60
CA PHE A 38 1.58 4.51 -13.55
C PHE A 38 0.27 3.89 -13.03
N PRO A 39 -0.71 3.58 -13.90
CA PRO A 39 -1.97 2.95 -13.49
C PRO A 39 -1.79 1.65 -12.70
N ALA A 40 -0.76 0.86 -13.01
CA ALA A 40 -0.42 -0.35 -12.27
C ALA A 40 0.08 -0.06 -10.85
N ALA A 41 0.91 0.98 -10.69
CA ALA A 41 1.38 1.43 -9.38
C ALA A 41 0.24 1.99 -8.53
N ARG A 42 -0.70 2.71 -9.16
CA ARG A 42 -1.92 3.19 -8.50
C ARG A 42 -2.73 2.05 -7.89
N LYS A 43 -3.08 1.04 -8.70
CA LYS A 43 -3.82 -0.14 -8.22
C LYS A 43 -3.10 -0.87 -7.09
N PHE A 44 -1.77 -0.97 -7.17
CA PHE A 44 -0.99 -1.58 -6.10
C PHE A 44 -1.04 -0.76 -4.80
N LEU A 45 -0.88 0.56 -4.89
CA LEU A 45 -0.90 1.44 -3.73
C LEU A 45 -2.29 1.53 -3.10
N GLU A 46 -3.38 1.48 -3.89
CA GLU A 46 -4.76 1.47 -3.37
C GLU A 46 -4.96 0.32 -2.36
N ASP A 47 -4.45 -0.86 -2.68
CA ASP A 47 -4.62 -2.08 -1.88
C ASP A 47 -3.57 -2.20 -0.76
N TYR A 48 -2.30 -1.89 -1.07
CA TYR A 48 -1.14 -2.24 -0.23
C TYR A 48 -0.34 -1.04 0.27
N GLY A 49 -0.69 0.19 -0.11
CA GLY A 49 -0.04 1.39 0.42
C GLY A 49 -0.31 1.56 1.91
N ASP A 50 0.53 2.31 2.61
CA ASP A 50 0.38 2.58 4.06
C ASP A 50 0.27 1.35 4.96
N LEU A 51 0.66 0.17 4.49
CA LEU A 51 0.82 -0.98 5.36
C LEU A 51 1.97 -0.70 6.33
N GLY A 52 1.68 -0.75 7.62
CA GLY A 52 2.68 -0.53 8.65
C GLY A 52 3.64 -1.71 8.65
N GLN A 53 4.94 -1.45 8.45
CA GLN A 53 5.93 -2.37 9.00
C GLN A 53 5.71 -2.39 10.50
N TYR A 54 5.53 -3.58 11.07
CA TYR A 54 5.51 -3.80 12.49
C TYR A 54 6.49 -2.86 13.22
N ARG A 55 5.97 -1.83 13.89
CA ARG A 55 6.68 -1.28 15.04
C ARG A 55 6.60 -2.36 16.11
N THR A 56 7.56 -3.27 16.12
CA THR A 56 8.02 -3.77 17.41
C THR A 56 8.50 -2.54 18.16
N ASN A 57 7.64 -2.00 19.03
CA ASN A 57 8.12 -1.17 20.13
C ASN A 57 9.07 -2.09 20.90
N HIS A 58 10.38 -1.89 20.72
CA HIS A 58 11.42 -2.27 21.67
C HIS A 58 11.80 -0.99 22.40
#